data_AF-A0A8T0U9H1-F1
#
_entry.id   AF-A0A8T0U9H1-F1
#
_cell.length_a   1.000
_cell.length_b   1.000
_cell.length_c   1.000
_cell.angle_alpha   90.00
_cell.angle_beta   90.00
_cell.angle_gamma   90.00
#
_symmetry.space_group_name_H-M   'P 1'
#
loop_
_entity.id
_entity.type
_entity.pdbx_description
1 polymer ?
#
loop_
_entity_poly.entity_id
_entity_poly.type
_entity_poly.pdbx_seq_one_letter_code
_entity_poly.pdbx_strand_id
1 'polypeptide(L)'
;MLAFGSMDEKDYPNLAAVASELSTVLGGSLITANVIADLLRGNHDFKFWLRILNRFKRMVDDNLSMYGEHPKEMLENERPIDISTFNTTLSHRRLMPPRVEKDHYPKQKLNYVAFGDLITGSISVPNDQFILVAWEARLPPYTKLVAEVSCVEEKHDCLVSPRKRRSII
;
A
#
# COMPACT_ATOMS: atom_id res chain seq x y z
N MET A 1 21.38 -7.15 4.51
CA MET A 1 19.92 -6.89 4.61
C MET A 1 19.11 -7.78 3.66
N LEU A 2 17.85 -8.11 3.95
CA LEU A 2 16.99 -9.00 3.12
C LEU A 2 16.93 -8.58 1.64
N ALA A 3 16.85 -7.28 1.36
CA ALA A 3 16.71 -6.73 0.00
C ALA A 3 17.91 -7.03 -0.93
N PHE A 4 19.10 -7.29 -0.37
CA PHE A 4 20.32 -7.55 -1.15
C PHE A 4 20.46 -9.01 -1.59
N GLY A 5 19.69 -9.93 -1.00
CA GLY A 5 19.81 -11.36 -1.31
C GLY A 5 21.22 -11.88 -1.05
N SER A 6 21.91 -12.31 -2.11
CA SER A 6 23.29 -12.81 -2.06
C SER A 6 24.37 -11.73 -2.26
N MET A 7 23.98 -10.48 -2.53
CA MET A 7 24.93 -9.38 -2.74
C MET A 7 25.44 -8.84 -1.39
N ASP A 8 26.71 -8.43 -1.34
CA ASP A 8 27.25 -7.75 -0.17
C ASP A 8 26.77 -6.29 -0.17
N GLU A 9 26.11 -5.88 0.92
CA GLU A 9 25.60 -4.51 1.07
C GLU A 9 26.72 -3.47 1.14
N LYS A 10 27.95 -3.88 1.52
CA LYS A 10 29.13 -3.01 1.58
C LYS A 10 29.55 -2.49 0.21
N ASP A 11 29.26 -3.24 -0.84
CA ASP A 11 29.55 -2.85 -2.22
C ASP A 11 28.58 -1.76 -2.73
N TYR A 12 27.46 -1.55 -2.03
CA TYR A 12 26.37 -0.67 -2.44
C TYR A 12 25.90 0.26 -1.31
N PRO A 13 26.77 1.12 -0.76
CA PRO A 13 26.48 1.93 0.43
C PRO A 13 25.25 2.83 0.26
N ASN A 14 25.03 3.36 -0.95
CA ASN A 14 23.86 4.19 -1.25
C ASN A 14 22.54 3.40 -1.18
N LEU A 15 22.51 2.18 -1.70
CA LEU A 15 21.34 1.31 -1.59
C LEU A 15 21.12 0.87 -0.14
N ALA A 16 22.21 0.60 0.59
CA ALA A 16 22.14 0.21 2.00
C ALA A 16 21.54 1.32 2.85
N ALA A 17 21.90 2.58 2.59
CA ALA A 17 21.29 3.73 3.24
C ALA A 17 19.78 3.81 2.97
N VAL A 18 19.34 3.61 1.71
CA VAL A 18 17.92 3.63 1.35
C VAL A 18 17.15 2.48 2.02
N ALA A 19 17.71 1.27 2.06
CA ALA A 19 17.08 0.14 2.74
C ALA A 19 16.97 0.34 4.26
N SER A 20 18.00 0.93 4.89
CA SER A 20 17.97 1.27 6.32
C SER A 20 16.87 2.29 6.63
N GLU A 21 16.76 3.34 5.81
CA GLU A 21 15.73 4.35 5.97
C GLU A 21 14.33 3.75 5.74
N LEU A 22 14.17 2.90 4.72
CA LEU A 22 12.93 2.18 4.49
C LEU A 22 12.55 1.29 5.67
N SER A 23 13.50 0.57 6.27
CA SER A 23 13.25 -0.23 7.48
C SER A 23 12.70 0.62 8.64
N THR A 24 13.18 1.86 8.77
CA THR A 24 12.69 2.82 9.77
C THR A 24 11.27 3.27 9.46
N VAL A 25 11.00 3.64 8.20
CA VAL A 25 9.66 4.04 7.72
C VAL A 25 8.64 2.90 7.88
N LEU A 26 9.05 1.64 7.72
CA LEU A 26 8.15 0.49 7.89
C LEU A 26 7.87 0.14 9.36
N GLY A 27 8.57 0.77 10.32
CA GLY A 27 8.36 0.57 11.75
C GLY A 27 8.58 -0.86 12.25
N GLY A 28 9.29 -1.70 11.47
CA GLY A 28 9.48 -3.12 11.76
C GLY A 28 8.36 -4.06 11.29
N SER A 29 7.47 -3.64 10.38
CA SER A 29 6.48 -4.54 9.76
C SER A 29 7.17 -5.66 8.95
N LEU A 30 7.12 -6.90 9.46
CA LEU A 30 7.78 -8.07 8.83
C LEU A 30 7.18 -8.43 7.47
N ILE A 31 5.84 -8.41 7.35
CA ILE A 31 5.16 -8.74 6.08
C ILE A 31 5.55 -7.71 5.02
N THR A 32 5.41 -6.42 5.33
CA THR A 32 5.73 -5.36 4.37
C THR A 32 7.22 -5.38 4.02
N ALA A 33 8.11 -5.52 5.02
CA ALA A 33 9.55 -5.58 4.77
C ALA A 33 9.94 -6.75 3.85
N ASN A 34 9.32 -7.93 4.01
CA ASN A 34 9.55 -9.07 3.12
C ASN A 34 9.12 -8.80 1.68
N VAL A 35 7.94 -8.21 1.49
CA VAL A 35 7.43 -7.88 0.15
C VAL A 35 8.32 -6.84 -0.53
N ILE A 36 8.71 -5.79 0.18
CA ILE A 36 9.59 -4.77 -0.39
C ILE A 36 10.99 -5.31 -0.64
N ALA A 37 11.52 -6.15 0.25
CA ALA A 37 12.80 -6.79 0.01
C ALA A 37 12.79 -7.66 -1.25
N ASP A 38 11.71 -8.41 -1.51
CA ASP A 38 11.58 -9.20 -2.74
C ASP A 38 11.50 -8.32 -3.99
N LEU A 39 10.72 -7.22 -3.91
CA LEU A 39 10.61 -6.24 -4.98
C LEU A 39 11.95 -5.57 -5.31
N LEU A 40 12.66 -5.08 -4.29
CA LEU A 40 13.93 -4.36 -4.45
C LEU A 40 15.05 -5.28 -4.96
N ARG A 41 15.05 -6.56 -4.57
CA ARG A 41 16.02 -7.55 -5.06
C ARG A 41 15.93 -7.79 -6.57
N GLY A 42 14.75 -7.55 -7.16
CA GLY A 42 14.55 -7.63 -8.60
C GLY A 42 15.12 -6.44 -9.39
N ASN A 43 15.47 -5.33 -8.73
CA ASN A 43 15.94 -4.12 -9.40
C ASN A 43 16.86 -3.28 -8.50
N HIS A 44 18.16 -3.29 -8.79
CA HIS A 44 19.19 -2.59 -8.01
C HIS A 44 19.44 -1.14 -8.47
N ASP A 45 18.57 -0.57 -9.30
CA ASP A 45 18.67 0.83 -9.69
C ASP A 45 18.41 1.75 -8.49
N PHE A 46 19.33 2.67 -8.24
CA PHE A 46 19.25 3.58 -7.10
C PHE A 46 18.00 4.49 -7.14
N LYS A 47 17.60 4.95 -8.34
CA LYS A 47 16.41 5.79 -8.49
C LYS A 47 15.14 4.99 -8.24
N PHE A 48 15.11 3.72 -8.63
CA PHE A 48 14.03 2.80 -8.29
C PHE A 48 13.87 2.69 -6.78
N TRP A 49 14.94 2.42 -6.04
CA TRP A 49 14.91 2.30 -4.58
C TRP A 49 14.43 3.59 -3.90
N LEU A 50 14.97 4.74 -4.31
CA LEU A 50 14.52 6.04 -3.80
C LEU A 50 13.03 6.31 -4.06
N ARG A 51 12.54 5.93 -5.25
CA ARG A 51 11.12 6.10 -5.59
C ARG A 51 10.22 5.27 -4.66
N ILE A 52 10.61 4.02 -4.38
CA ILE A 52 9.87 3.15 -3.45
C ILE A 52 9.88 3.76 -2.04
N LEU A 53 11.05 4.17 -1.54
CA LEU A 53 11.17 4.85 -0.24
C LEU A 53 10.25 6.07 -0.14
N ASN A 54 10.28 6.96 -1.12
CA ASN A 54 9.48 8.19 -1.10
C ASN A 54 7.97 7.91 -1.14
N ARG A 55 7.53 6.85 -1.84
CA ARG A 55 6.13 6.42 -1.81
C ARG A 55 5.72 5.93 -0.42
N PHE A 56 6.57 5.18 0.28
CA PHE A 56 6.27 4.71 1.63
C PHE A 56 6.30 5.83 2.68
N LYS A 57 7.25 6.76 2.58
CA LYS A 57 7.26 7.97 3.43
C LYS A 57 5.94 8.72 3.32
N ARG A 58 5.51 8.99 2.07
CA ARG A 58 4.23 9.66 1.82
C ARG A 58 3.05 8.87 2.40
N MET A 59 3.01 7.55 2.21
CA MET A 59 1.93 6.72 2.77
C MET A 59 1.87 6.82 4.31
N VAL A 60 3.02 6.75 4.97
CA VAL A 60 3.11 6.89 6.43
C VAL A 60 2.70 8.29 6.87
N ASP A 61 3.21 9.33 6.22
CA ASP A 61 2.87 10.73 6.51
C ASP A 61 1.38 11.02 6.33
N ASP A 62 0.78 10.53 5.24
CA ASP A 62 -0.66 10.70 4.95
C ASP A 62 -1.52 10.04 6.03
N ASN A 63 -1.17 8.82 6.47
CA ASN A 63 -1.90 8.12 7.53
C ASN A 63 -1.68 8.77 8.90
N LEU A 64 -0.46 9.22 9.22
CA LEU A 64 -0.18 9.96 10.44
C LEU A 64 -0.96 11.27 10.48
N SER A 65 -1.03 11.98 9.36
CA SER A 65 -1.79 13.23 9.25
C SER A 65 -3.29 13.00 9.40
N MET A 66 -3.84 11.96 8.75
CA MET A 66 -5.28 11.71 8.71
C MET A 66 -5.81 10.99 9.96
N TYR A 67 -5.02 10.09 10.55
CA TYR A 67 -5.46 9.21 11.64
C TYR A 67 -4.65 9.38 12.93
N GLY A 68 -3.53 10.13 12.91
CA GLY A 68 -2.70 10.36 14.09
C GLY A 68 -1.81 9.19 14.50
N GLU A 69 -1.72 8.13 13.69
CA GLU A 69 -1.06 6.88 14.06
C GLU A 69 -0.30 6.26 12.88
N HIS A 70 0.77 5.52 13.18
CA HIS A 70 1.57 4.87 12.16
C HIS A 70 0.80 3.68 11.53
N PRO A 71 0.81 3.50 10.19
CA PRO A 71 0.09 2.43 9.51
C PRO A 71 0.31 1.03 10.08
N LYS A 72 1.54 0.72 10.51
CA LYS A 72 1.86 -0.55 11.18
C LYS A 72 0.97 -0.77 12.41
N GLU A 73 0.90 0.22 13.31
CA GLU A 73 0.16 0.12 14.57
C GLU A 73 -1.35 0.02 14.29
N MET A 74 -1.84 0.75 13.29
CA MET A 74 -3.22 0.62 12.81
C MET A 74 -3.53 -0.81 12.36
N LEU A 75 -2.67 -1.41 11.53
CA LEU A 75 -2.85 -2.78 11.05
C LEU A 75 -2.78 -3.81 12.19
N GLU A 76 -1.84 -3.65 13.13
CA GLU A 76 -1.71 -4.50 14.32
C GLU A 76 -2.95 -4.42 15.23
N ASN A 77 -3.63 -3.28 15.23
CA ASN A 77 -4.89 -3.06 15.95
C ASN A 77 -6.14 -3.41 15.11
N GLU A 78 -6.00 -4.22 14.05
CA GLU A 78 -7.08 -4.64 13.15
C GLU A 78 -7.85 -3.49 12.47
N ARG A 79 -7.20 -2.34 12.27
CA ARG A 79 -7.77 -1.17 11.58
C ARG A 79 -7.23 -1.02 10.16
N PRO A 80 -8.04 -0.50 9.21
CA PRO A 80 -7.58 -0.27 7.86
C PRO A 80 -6.67 0.95 7.77
N ILE A 81 -5.69 0.90 6.86
CA ILE A 81 -4.83 2.04 6.51
C ILE A 81 -5.26 2.65 5.17
N ASP A 82 -4.89 3.90 4.93
CA ASP A 82 -5.04 4.54 3.63
C ASP A 82 -3.83 4.22 2.73
N ILE A 83 -4.09 3.71 1.53
CA ILE A 83 -3.06 3.39 0.53
C ILE A 83 -3.22 4.19 -0.77
N SER A 84 -3.99 5.27 -0.72
CA SER A 84 -4.38 6.07 -1.89
C SER A 84 -3.15 6.66 -2.58
N THR A 85 -2.08 6.96 -1.84
CA THR A 85 -0.82 7.47 -2.41
C THR A 85 -0.16 6.52 -3.42
N PHE A 86 -0.46 5.22 -3.39
CA PHE A 86 0.10 4.29 -4.38
C PHE A 86 -0.66 4.32 -5.71
N ASN A 87 -1.87 4.89 -5.70
CA ASN A 87 -2.75 5.03 -6.83
C ASN A 87 -2.74 6.47 -7.36
N THR A 88 -3.11 6.64 -8.63
CA THR A 88 -3.26 7.95 -9.28
C THR A 88 -4.71 8.44 -9.31
N THR A 89 -5.67 7.62 -8.86
CA THR A 89 -7.09 7.98 -8.84
C THR A 89 -7.45 8.82 -7.61
N LEU A 90 -8.51 9.63 -7.74
CA LEU A 90 -8.99 10.53 -6.68
C LEU A 90 -9.74 9.82 -5.54
N SER A 91 -9.94 8.51 -5.64
CA SER A 91 -10.77 7.75 -4.70
C SER A 91 -9.92 7.15 -3.58
N HIS A 92 -10.36 7.35 -2.33
CA HIS A 92 -9.68 6.80 -1.17
C HIS A 92 -9.68 5.27 -1.22
N ARG A 93 -8.53 4.69 -0.88
CA ARG A 93 -8.30 3.25 -0.85
C ARG A 93 -7.95 2.82 0.57
N ARG A 94 -8.87 2.09 1.21
CA ARG A 94 -8.69 1.59 2.58
C ARG A 94 -8.34 0.10 2.56
N LEU A 95 -7.15 -0.22 3.03
CA LEU A 95 -6.57 -1.57 3.07
C LEU A 95 -6.72 -2.17 4.47
N MET A 96 -7.39 -3.32 4.57
CA MET A 96 -7.43 -4.10 5.82
C MET A 96 -6.14 -4.91 6.03
N PRO A 97 -5.84 -5.36 7.26
CA PRO A 97 -4.72 -6.26 7.52
C PRO A 97 -4.76 -7.53 6.65
N PRO A 98 -3.61 -7.97 6.13
CA PRO A 98 -3.52 -9.18 5.32
C PRO A 98 -3.80 -10.43 6.15
N ARG A 99 -4.53 -11.37 5.57
CA ARG A 99 -4.91 -12.66 6.15
C ARG A 99 -4.57 -13.78 5.20
N VAL A 100 -4.41 -14.99 5.74
CA VAL A 100 -4.29 -16.19 4.90
C VAL A 100 -5.53 -16.33 4.04
N GLU A 101 -5.33 -16.49 2.73
CA GLU A 101 -6.40 -16.77 1.78
C GLU A 101 -7.11 -18.05 2.20
N LYS A 102 -8.42 -17.94 2.43
CA LYS A 102 -9.30 -19.08 2.75
C LYS A 102 -10.03 -19.52 1.49
N ASP A 103 -10.32 -20.82 1.39
CA ASP A 103 -11.09 -21.41 0.27
C ASP A 103 -12.48 -20.78 0.06
N HIS A 104 -12.98 -20.04 1.05
CA HIS A 104 -14.28 -19.37 1.05
C HIS A 104 -14.25 -17.90 0.62
N TYR A 105 -13.11 -17.32 0.22
CA TYR A 105 -13.17 -16.05 -0.50
C TYR A 105 -14.10 -16.26 -1.70
N PRO A 106 -15.15 -15.43 -1.88
CA PRO A 106 -16.03 -15.60 -3.00
C PRO A 106 -15.16 -15.58 -4.26
N LYS A 107 -15.08 -16.69 -4.99
CA LYS A 107 -14.52 -16.69 -6.35
C LYS A 107 -15.33 -15.80 -7.31
N GLN A 108 -16.29 -15.02 -6.80
CA GLN A 108 -16.97 -13.96 -7.52
C GLN A 108 -16.03 -12.79 -7.75
N LYS A 109 -15.60 -12.64 -9.01
CA LYS A 109 -15.32 -11.43 -9.79
C LYS A 109 -14.48 -10.27 -9.19
N LEU A 110 -13.93 -10.35 -7.98
CA LEU A 110 -12.99 -9.34 -7.49
C LEU A 110 -11.65 -9.51 -8.20
N ASN A 111 -11.08 -8.39 -8.64
CA ASN A 111 -9.75 -8.37 -9.23
C ASN A 111 -8.72 -8.66 -8.14
N TYR A 112 -7.69 -9.43 -8.48
CA TYR A 112 -6.52 -9.64 -7.64
C TYR A 112 -5.40 -8.72 -8.12
N VAL A 113 -4.82 -7.97 -7.19
CA VAL A 113 -3.73 -7.02 -7.47
C VAL A 113 -2.53 -7.43 -6.63
N ALA A 114 -1.39 -7.70 -7.27
CA ALA A 114 -0.16 -7.95 -6.54
C ALA A 114 0.32 -6.66 -5.86
N PHE A 115 0.76 -6.76 -4.61
CA PHE A 115 1.17 -5.57 -3.88
C PHE A 115 2.38 -4.88 -4.52
N GLY A 116 3.35 -5.65 -5.04
CA GLY A 116 4.48 -5.11 -5.79
C GLY A 116 4.07 -4.28 -7.00
N ASP A 117 3.03 -4.69 -7.74
CA ASP A 117 2.53 -3.95 -8.89
C ASP A 117 1.86 -2.63 -8.49
N LEU A 118 1.10 -2.65 -7.40
CA LEU A 118 0.52 -1.43 -6.81
C LEU A 118 1.62 -0.45 -6.37
N ILE A 119 2.63 -0.93 -5.66
CA ILE A 119 3.74 -0.10 -5.14
C ILE A 119 4.56 0.49 -6.29
N THR A 120 4.81 -0.28 -7.35
CA THR A 120 5.58 0.21 -8.51
C THR A 120 4.75 1.10 -9.44
N GLY A 121 3.42 1.02 -9.36
CA GLY A 121 2.51 1.68 -10.28
C GLY A 121 2.52 1.04 -11.67
N SER A 122 2.84 -0.26 -11.77
CA SER A 122 2.90 -1.01 -13.03
C SER A 122 1.53 -1.43 -13.56
N ILE A 123 0.48 -1.33 -12.73
CA ILE A 123 -0.88 -1.77 -13.04
C ILE A 123 -1.88 -0.63 -12.90
N SER A 124 -2.95 -0.69 -13.71
CA SER A 124 -4.13 0.15 -13.49
C SER A 124 -4.96 -0.45 -12.34
N VAL A 125 -5.05 0.29 -11.24
CA VAL A 125 -5.80 -0.16 -10.05
C VAL A 125 -7.30 -0.19 -10.37
N PRO A 126 -8.03 -1.25 -9.98
CA PRO A 126 -9.48 -1.32 -10.14
C PRO A 126 -10.19 -0.11 -9.52
N ASN A 127 -11.28 0.34 -10.17
CA ASN A 127 -12.12 1.41 -9.64
C ASN A 127 -12.95 0.94 -8.44
N ASP A 128 -13.42 -0.31 -8.51
CA ASP A 128 -14.17 -0.99 -7.47
C ASP A 128 -13.24 -1.68 -6.46
N GLN A 129 -13.85 -2.26 -5.42
CA GLN A 129 -13.18 -3.10 -4.44
C GLN A 129 -12.34 -4.21 -5.11
N PHE A 130 -11.20 -4.53 -4.53
CA PHE A 130 -10.32 -5.59 -5.01
C PHE A 130 -9.59 -6.29 -3.86
N ILE A 131 -8.97 -7.42 -4.19
CA ILE A 131 -8.14 -8.18 -3.26
C ILE A 131 -6.67 -7.87 -3.58
N LEU A 132 -5.95 -7.37 -2.59
CA LEU A 132 -4.51 -7.18 -2.66
C LEU A 132 -3.82 -8.48 -2.25
N VAL A 133 -3.01 -9.06 -3.14
CA VAL A 133 -2.10 -10.16 -2.79
C VAL A 133 -0.84 -9.56 -2.21
N ALA A 134 -0.74 -9.56 -0.89
CA ALA A 134 0.45 -9.07 -0.19
C ALA A 134 1.65 -9.99 -0.46
N TRP A 135 1.45 -11.30 -0.37
CA TRP A 135 2.50 -12.29 -0.57
C TRP A 135 1.95 -13.66 -0.97
N GLU A 136 2.74 -14.46 -1.68
CA GLU A 136 2.43 -15.84 -2.05
C GLU A 136 3.64 -16.74 -1.77
N ALA A 137 3.40 -17.87 -1.11
CA ALA A 137 4.44 -18.85 -0.84
C ALA A 137 4.94 -19.48 -2.15
N ARG A 138 6.26 -19.67 -2.27
CA ARG A 138 6.87 -20.34 -3.44
C ARG A 138 6.78 -21.86 -3.40
N LEU A 139 6.39 -22.41 -2.25
CA LEU A 139 6.28 -23.85 -2.01
C LEU A 139 4.82 -24.24 -1.79
N PRO A 140 4.42 -25.46 -2.19
CA PRO A 140 3.09 -25.99 -1.89
C PRO A 140 2.77 -25.88 -0.39
N PRO A 141 1.53 -25.50 -0.03
CA PRO A 141 0.36 -25.35 -0.91
C PRO A 141 0.20 -23.96 -1.55
N TYR A 142 1.26 -23.18 -1.74
CA TYR A 142 1.23 -21.82 -2.32
C TYR A 142 0.31 -20.86 -1.57
N THR A 143 0.37 -20.92 -0.23
CA THR A 143 -0.43 -20.07 0.65
C THR A 143 -0.26 -18.60 0.31
N LYS A 144 -1.38 -17.89 0.12
CA LYS A 144 -1.39 -16.45 -0.12
C LYS A 144 -1.77 -15.69 1.14
N LEU A 145 -1.12 -14.55 1.35
CA LEU A 145 -1.58 -13.51 2.25
C LEU A 145 -2.28 -12.45 1.41
N VAL A 146 -3.58 -12.30 1.66
CA VAL A 146 -4.47 -11.41 0.91
C VAL A 146 -5.11 -10.39 1.83
N ALA A 147 -5.36 -9.20 1.31
CA ALA A 147 -5.99 -8.12 2.04
C ALA A 147 -7.11 -7.50 1.19
N GLU A 148 -8.20 -7.14 1.85
CA GLU A 148 -9.32 -6.47 1.19
C GLU A 148 -9.03 -4.98 1.06
N VAL A 149 -9.21 -4.43 -0.15
CA VAL A 149 -9.10 -3.00 -0.41
C VAL A 149 -10.47 -2.47 -0.81
N SER A 150 -11.04 -1.67 0.08
CA SER A 150 -12.31 -0.97 -0.18
C SER A 150 -12.05 0.39 -0.82
N CYS A 151 -12.99 0.78 -1.67
CA CYS A 151 -12.99 2.06 -2.38
C CYS A 151 -14.01 2.96 -1.70
N VAL A 152 -13.55 4.05 -1.10
CA VAL A 152 -14.44 5.05 -0.49
C VAL A 152 -14.53 6.21 -1.46
N GLU A 153 -15.71 6.41 -2.06
CA GLU A 153 -15.99 7.63 -2.80
C GLU A 153 -16.08 8.79 -1.80
N GLU A 154 -15.36 9.88 -2.07
CA GLU A 154 -15.67 11.14 -1.42
C GLU A 154 -17.10 11.53 -1.85
N LYS A 155 -18.06 11.47 -0.92
CA LYS A 155 -19.24 12.31 -1.08
C LYS A 155 -18.75 13.74 -1.03
N HIS A 156 -18.63 14.38 -2.20
CA HIS A 156 -18.67 15.83 -2.25
C HIS A 156 -20.05 16.25 -1.72
N ASP A 157 -20.15 16.47 -0.41
CA ASP A 157 -21.21 17.28 0.15
C ASP A 157 -20.97 18.71 -0.33
N CYS A 158 -21.38 18.96 -1.58
CA CYS A 158 -21.63 20.29 -2.07
C CYS A 158 -22.73 20.87 -1.18
N LEU A 159 -22.34 21.62 -0.15
CA LEU A 159 -23.20 22.52 0.58
C LEU A 159 -23.81 23.50 -0.42
N VAL A 160 -24.94 23.13 -1.01
CA VAL A 160 -25.77 24.05 -1.78
C VAL A 160 -26.29 25.07 -0.79
N SER A 161 -25.62 26.22 -0.71
CA SER A 161 -26.14 27.36 0.05
C SER A 161 -27.51 27.74 -0.54
N PRO A 162 -28.57 27.90 0.25
CA PRO A 162 -29.84 28.36 -0.27
C PRO A 162 -29.72 29.84 -0.64
N ARG A 163 -29.60 30.15 -1.94
CA ARG A 163 -29.67 31.54 -2.42
C ARG A 163 -31.12 32.03 -2.25
N LYS A 164 -31.30 32.95 -1.29
CA LYS A 164 -32.52 33.73 -1.05
C LYS A 164 -33.08 34.28 -2.38
N ARG A 165 -34.34 33.97 -2.69
CA ARG A 165 -35.13 34.72 -3.68
C ARG A 165 -35.32 36.14 -3.13
N ARG A 166 -34.79 37.15 -3.82
CA ARG A 166 -35.24 38.53 -3.66
C ARG A 166 -36.48 38.72 -4.53
N SER A 167 -37.63 38.92 -3.90
CA SER A 167 -38.82 39.44 -4.56
C SER A 167 -38.55 40.88 -4.99
N ILE A 168 -38.85 41.19 -6.24
CA ILE A 168 -38.96 42.57 -6.73
C ILE A 168 -40.45 42.86 -6.84
N ILE A 169 -40.89 43.91 -6.12
CA ILE A 169 -42.15 44.62 -6.34
C ILE A 169 -41.88 45.66 -7.43
#